data_AF-A0A538I761-F1
#
_entry.id   AF-A0A538I761-F1
#
_cell.length_a   1.000
_cell.length_b   1.000
_cell.length_c   1.000
_cell.angle_alpha   90.00
_cell.angle_beta   90.00
_cell.angle_gamma   90.00
#
_symmetry.space_group_name_H-M   'P 1'
#
loop_
_entity.id
_entity.type
_entity.pdbx_description
1 polymer ?
#
loop_
_entity_poly.entity_id
_entity_poly.type
_entity_poly.pdbx_seq_one_letter_code
_entity_poly.pdbx_strand_id
1 'polypeptide(L)'
;MDLDIVFLGTSGSMPTATRAPAALLIRRGGERLLFDCAEGTQRQLLRSSVGLVDLQEIFLTHFHADHMLGLPGMLKTFALRGRELPLTVYGPRGLVDLVGSLRRVLGKLSYEVELVELTPGDTVERDGYRLATFGVRHGVSALGWSLIERLRPGRFDVEAADARGVPPTLRGRLQRGEQISVDGRTVAPDEVLGASRAGRKLVVTGDTAPSDEVVEAAWEADVLVTEATFADEDRERAAETLHQTATQAAEVPRERRSEGLRRDRGAVPGARRAATRQGWRGAPPRGRPRIIGRAMSEMVHAAVAADASEAEEIQEILRAVGIASTLEPEVDADAVAILVPESALEAAKDAIESGTEPDDLVAEP
;
A
#
# COMPACT_ATOMS: atom_id res chain seq x y z
N MET A 1 -3.43 13.27 16.79
CA MET A 1 -3.17 12.48 15.57
C MET A 1 -4.10 11.30 15.58
N ASP A 2 -4.94 11.21 14.55
CA ASP A 2 -5.92 10.14 14.44
C ASP A 2 -5.23 8.82 14.14
N LEU A 3 -5.83 7.73 14.64
CA LEU A 3 -5.40 6.36 14.39
C LEU A 3 -6.67 5.52 14.24
N ASP A 4 -6.86 4.94 13.07
CA ASP A 4 -8.00 4.09 12.77
C ASP A 4 -7.61 2.91 11.87
N ILE A 5 -8.50 1.93 11.82
CA ILE A 5 -8.28 0.65 11.14
C ILE A 5 -9.43 0.46 10.15
N VAL A 6 -9.08 0.12 8.91
CA VAL A 6 -10.03 -0.18 7.84
C VAL A 6 -9.79 -1.60 7.36
N PHE A 7 -10.76 -2.48 7.59
CA PHE A 7 -10.74 -3.85 7.06
C PHE A 7 -11.19 -3.83 5.61
N LEU A 8 -10.27 -4.14 4.70
CA LEU A 8 -10.55 -4.22 3.26
C LEU A 8 -10.96 -5.64 2.85
N GLY A 9 -10.48 -6.64 3.60
CA GLY A 9 -10.93 -8.03 3.51
C GLY A 9 -10.70 -8.79 4.81
N THR A 10 -11.54 -9.80 5.04
CA THR A 10 -11.66 -10.54 6.31
C THR A 10 -11.97 -12.02 6.12
N SER A 11 -11.86 -12.53 4.89
CA SER A 11 -11.99 -13.96 4.60
C SER A 11 -10.63 -14.64 4.71
N GLY A 12 -10.59 -15.86 5.26
CA GLY A 12 -9.41 -16.72 5.19
C GLY A 12 -9.45 -17.62 3.96
N SER A 13 -8.28 -17.96 3.43
CA SER A 13 -8.00 -18.87 2.29
C SER A 13 -8.54 -18.44 0.93
N MET A 14 -9.82 -18.10 0.82
CA MET A 14 -10.50 -17.80 -0.45
C MET A 14 -11.51 -16.66 -0.28
N PRO A 15 -11.76 -15.86 -1.33
CA PRO A 15 -12.81 -14.84 -1.30
C PRO A 15 -14.20 -15.48 -1.22
N THR A 16 -15.14 -14.77 -0.61
CA THR A 16 -16.57 -15.07 -0.69
C THR A 16 -17.30 -13.94 -1.40
N ALA A 17 -18.59 -14.12 -1.70
CA ALA A 17 -19.42 -13.06 -2.28
C ALA A 17 -19.47 -11.78 -1.44
N THR A 18 -19.26 -11.87 -0.12
CA THR A 18 -19.39 -10.75 0.82
C THR A 18 -18.09 -10.35 1.51
N ARG A 19 -17.04 -11.19 1.44
CA ARG A 19 -15.75 -10.94 2.11
C ARG A 19 -14.59 -11.20 1.16
N ALA A 20 -13.79 -10.17 0.91
CA ALA A 20 -12.50 -10.31 0.26
C ALA A 20 -11.47 -10.98 1.21
N PRO A 21 -10.36 -11.54 0.69
CA PRO A 21 -9.30 -12.12 1.52
C PRO A 21 -8.43 -11.04 2.19
N ALA A 22 -7.45 -11.44 2.99
CA ALA A 22 -6.78 -10.59 3.97
C ALA A 22 -6.19 -9.28 3.41
N ALA A 23 -6.72 -8.16 3.90
CA ALA A 23 -6.13 -6.84 3.70
C ALA A 23 -6.65 -5.86 4.77
N LEU A 24 -5.72 -5.22 5.45
CA LEU A 24 -5.98 -4.32 6.57
C LEU A 24 -5.23 -3.01 6.37
N LEU A 25 -5.94 -1.89 6.29
CA LEU A 25 -5.32 -0.58 6.22
C LEU A 25 -5.33 0.09 7.59
N ILE A 26 -4.16 0.42 8.11
CA ILE A 26 -4.02 1.29 9.28
C ILE A 26 -3.75 2.71 8.79
N ARG A 27 -4.56 3.66 9.26
CA ARG A 27 -4.39 5.08 8.98
C ARG A 27 -3.92 5.79 10.23
N ARG A 28 -2.80 6.50 10.12
CA ARG A 28 -2.21 7.27 11.21
C ARG A 28 -1.91 8.69 10.74
N GLY A 29 -2.76 9.65 11.11
CA GLY A 29 -2.67 11.01 10.57
C GLY A 29 -2.71 11.01 9.03
N GLY A 30 -1.60 11.35 8.37
CA GLY A 30 -1.45 11.28 6.91
C GLY A 30 -0.92 9.93 6.37
N GLU A 31 -0.38 9.07 7.25
CA GLU A 31 0.26 7.81 6.86
C GLU A 31 -0.76 6.70 6.60
N ARG A 32 -0.47 5.87 5.59
CA ARG A 32 -1.32 4.77 5.13
C ARG A 32 -0.47 3.50 5.10
N LEU A 33 -0.72 2.61 6.06
CA LEU A 33 0.06 1.39 6.27
C LEU A 33 -0.83 0.19 5.91
N LEU A 34 -0.60 -0.40 4.74
CA LEU A 34 -1.39 -1.55 4.28
C LEU A 34 -0.74 -2.85 4.76
N PHE A 35 -1.43 -3.61 5.61
CA PHE A 35 -1.04 -4.93 6.07
C PHE A 35 -1.76 -6.00 5.25
N ASP A 36 -0.96 -6.87 4.62
CA ASP A 36 -1.36 -7.80 3.59
C ASP A 36 -2.02 -7.14 2.36
N CYS A 37 -1.88 -7.81 1.22
CA CYS A 37 -2.39 -7.34 -0.05
C CYS A 37 -2.91 -8.52 -0.87
N ALA A 38 -3.96 -9.15 -0.37
CA ALA A 38 -4.66 -10.24 -1.05
C ALA A 38 -5.26 -9.85 -2.40
N GLU A 39 -5.65 -10.85 -3.19
CA GLU A 39 -6.38 -10.65 -4.42
C GLU A 39 -7.59 -9.71 -4.21
N GLY A 40 -7.75 -8.72 -5.10
CA GLY A 40 -8.86 -7.78 -5.05
C GLY A 40 -8.68 -6.60 -4.08
N THR A 41 -7.58 -6.51 -3.32
CA THR A 41 -7.34 -5.40 -2.37
C THR A 41 -7.48 -4.03 -3.02
N GLN A 42 -6.93 -3.82 -4.22
CA GLN A 42 -7.07 -2.56 -4.96
C GLN A 42 -8.54 -2.22 -5.30
N ARG A 43 -9.38 -3.22 -5.59
CA ARG A 43 -10.82 -3.02 -5.84
C ARG A 43 -11.52 -2.66 -4.55
N GLN A 44 -11.17 -3.30 -3.43
CA GLN A 44 -11.72 -2.98 -2.12
C GLN A 44 -11.38 -1.54 -1.69
N LEU A 45 -10.14 -1.09 -1.96
CA LEU A 45 -9.75 0.30 -1.78
C LEU A 45 -10.61 1.25 -2.60
N LEU A 46 -10.78 0.99 -3.91
CA LEU A 46 -11.61 1.80 -4.81
C LEU A 46 -13.08 1.87 -4.39
N ARG A 47 -13.63 0.79 -3.83
CA ARG A 47 -15.02 0.74 -3.34
C ARG A 47 -15.21 1.41 -1.98
N SER A 48 -14.14 1.58 -1.22
CA SER A 48 -14.16 2.23 0.09
C SER A 48 -14.09 3.75 -0.04
N SER A 49 -14.43 4.47 1.03
CA SER A 49 -14.21 5.92 1.12
C SER A 49 -12.72 6.34 1.18
N VAL A 50 -11.80 5.37 1.27
CA VAL A 50 -10.35 5.62 1.20
C VAL A 50 -9.93 5.90 -0.23
N GLY A 51 -10.51 5.20 -1.21
CA GLY A 51 -10.05 5.22 -2.60
C GLY A 51 -8.70 4.54 -2.80
N LEU A 52 -8.27 4.43 -4.06
CA LEU A 52 -6.92 3.96 -4.39
C LEU A 52 -5.92 5.09 -4.15
N VAL A 53 -5.46 5.18 -2.91
CA VAL A 53 -4.48 6.16 -2.42
C VAL A 53 -3.06 5.83 -2.86
N ASP A 54 -2.19 6.84 -2.88
CA ASP A 54 -0.74 6.66 -3.03
C ASP A 54 -0.14 6.05 -1.76
N LEU A 55 -0.36 4.74 -1.57
CA LEU A 55 0.27 3.95 -0.51
C LEU A 55 1.77 4.07 -0.64
N GLN A 56 2.50 4.41 0.42
CA GLN A 56 3.96 4.41 0.40
C GLN A 56 4.54 3.10 0.93
N GLU A 57 3.74 2.33 1.67
CA GLU A 57 4.22 1.19 2.43
C GLU A 57 3.19 0.06 2.45
N ILE A 58 3.67 -1.16 2.22
CA ILE A 58 2.91 -2.41 2.35
C ILE A 58 3.69 -3.35 3.26
N PHE A 59 3.00 -4.02 4.18
CA PHE A 59 3.56 -4.91 5.19
C PHE A 59 2.92 -6.28 5.05
N LEU A 60 3.65 -7.27 4.56
CA LEU A 60 3.17 -8.64 4.43
C LEU A 60 3.42 -9.41 5.72
N THR A 61 2.41 -10.13 6.19
CA THR A 61 2.55 -11.09 7.30
C THR A 61 3.26 -12.34 6.82
N HIS A 62 2.85 -12.91 5.68
CA HIS A 62 3.45 -14.07 5.05
C HIS A 62 3.07 -14.16 3.55
N PHE A 63 3.47 -15.24 2.88
CA PHE A 63 3.37 -15.37 1.41
C PHE A 63 2.32 -16.36 0.92
N HIS A 64 1.32 -16.70 1.73
CA HIS A 64 0.15 -17.41 1.19
C HIS A 64 -0.61 -16.54 0.20
N ALA A 65 -1.26 -17.21 -0.74
CA ALA A 65 -1.91 -16.61 -1.89
C ALA A 65 -2.92 -15.52 -1.48
N ASP A 66 -3.72 -15.82 -0.48
CA ASP A 66 -4.77 -14.98 0.10
C ASP A 66 -4.24 -13.84 0.99
N HIS A 67 -2.92 -13.64 1.08
CA HIS A 67 -2.29 -12.49 1.73
C HIS A 67 -1.47 -11.64 0.76
N MET A 68 -1.16 -12.13 -0.45
CA MET A 68 -0.22 -11.45 -1.35
C MET A 68 -0.66 -11.32 -2.81
N LEU A 69 -1.62 -12.11 -3.32
CA LEU A 69 -1.93 -12.15 -4.77
C LEU A 69 -2.46 -10.83 -5.36
N GLY A 70 -2.88 -9.88 -4.53
CA GLY A 70 -3.21 -8.53 -5.00
C GLY A 70 -1.99 -7.66 -5.26
N LEU A 71 -0.84 -7.96 -4.66
CA LEU A 71 0.36 -7.13 -4.75
C LEU A 71 0.83 -6.93 -6.19
N PRO A 72 1.00 -7.97 -7.04
CA PRO A 72 1.53 -7.76 -8.39
C PRO A 72 0.61 -6.90 -9.25
N GLY A 73 -0.70 -7.14 -9.16
CA GLY A 73 -1.70 -6.34 -9.84
C GLY A 73 -1.70 -4.89 -9.34
N MET A 74 -1.61 -4.68 -8.03
CA MET A 74 -1.59 -3.33 -7.44
C MET A 74 -0.33 -2.56 -7.87
N LEU A 75 0.84 -3.20 -7.85
CA LEU A 75 2.09 -2.59 -8.32
C LEU A 75 1.98 -2.12 -9.77
N LYS A 76 1.37 -2.95 -10.62
CA LYS A 76 1.18 -2.62 -12.03
C LYS A 76 0.15 -1.50 -12.22
N THR A 77 -0.97 -1.54 -11.50
CA THR A 77 -1.99 -0.47 -11.53
C THR A 77 -1.37 0.87 -11.15
N PHE A 78 -0.54 0.92 -10.11
CA PHE A 78 0.17 2.16 -9.76
C PHE A 78 1.07 2.67 -10.88
N ALA A 79 1.80 1.78 -11.56
CA ALA A 79 2.65 2.19 -12.68
C ALA A 79 1.83 2.74 -13.86
N LEU A 80 0.69 2.10 -14.16
CA LEU A 80 -0.24 2.54 -15.22
C LEU A 80 -0.90 3.88 -14.90
N ARG A 81 -1.03 4.24 -13.62
CA ARG A 81 -1.52 5.55 -13.17
C ARG A 81 -0.42 6.62 -13.13
N GLY A 82 0.77 6.35 -13.68
CA GLY A 82 1.86 7.32 -13.73
C GLY A 82 2.46 7.63 -12.36
N ARG A 83 2.37 6.71 -11.40
CA ARG A 83 3.00 6.89 -10.09
C ARG A 83 4.50 7.15 -10.25
N GLU A 84 4.99 8.14 -9.50
CA GLU A 84 6.41 8.46 -9.34
C GLU A 84 6.92 8.22 -7.91
N LEU A 85 6.03 8.27 -6.92
CA LEU A 85 6.35 8.11 -5.50
C LEU A 85 6.93 6.69 -5.25
N PRO A 86 8.05 6.55 -4.51
CA PRO A 86 8.57 5.23 -4.17
C PRO A 86 7.56 4.45 -3.32
N LEU A 87 7.63 3.13 -3.39
CA LEU A 87 6.84 2.21 -2.56
C LEU A 87 7.80 1.26 -1.85
N THR A 88 7.63 1.09 -0.54
CA THR A 88 8.37 0.06 0.20
C THR A 88 7.46 -1.11 0.54
N VAL A 89 7.90 -2.33 0.23
CA VAL A 89 7.24 -3.56 0.65
C VAL A 89 8.10 -4.22 1.71
N TYR A 90 7.53 -4.37 2.90
CA TYR A 90 8.11 -5.10 4.01
C TYR A 90 7.49 -6.49 4.09
N GLY A 91 8.27 -7.50 4.44
CA GLY A 91 7.76 -8.86 4.63
C GLY A 91 8.81 -9.79 5.23
N PRO A 92 8.46 -11.06 5.47
CA PRO A 92 9.42 -12.05 5.94
C PRO A 92 10.55 -12.30 4.92
N ARG A 93 11.60 -13.00 5.36
CA ARG A 93 12.64 -13.52 4.45
C ARG A 93 12.01 -14.33 3.31
N GLY A 94 12.50 -14.11 2.09
CA GLY A 94 11.96 -14.68 0.86
C GLY A 94 11.19 -13.67 0.01
N LEU A 95 10.91 -12.46 0.51
CA LEU A 95 10.25 -11.39 -0.24
C LEU A 95 10.99 -11.04 -1.54
N VAL A 96 12.32 -10.91 -1.47
CA VAL A 96 13.11 -10.51 -2.64
C VAL A 96 13.06 -11.60 -3.71
N ASP A 97 13.14 -12.86 -3.31
CA ASP A 97 13.08 -14.01 -4.22
C ASP A 97 11.67 -14.17 -4.83
N LEU A 98 10.62 -14.01 -4.02
CA LEU A 98 9.23 -14.04 -4.47
C LEU A 98 8.96 -12.95 -5.53
N VAL A 99 9.28 -11.70 -5.24
CA VAL A 99 9.09 -10.58 -6.18
C VAL A 99 9.99 -10.77 -7.41
N GLY A 100 11.21 -11.27 -7.22
CA GLY A 100 12.13 -11.63 -8.31
C GLY A 100 11.55 -12.68 -9.27
N SER A 101 10.84 -13.67 -8.73
CA SER A 101 10.14 -14.71 -9.51
C SER A 101 8.98 -14.14 -10.32
N LEU A 102 8.30 -13.11 -9.78
CA LEU A 102 7.18 -12.42 -10.44
C LEU A 102 7.61 -11.35 -11.44
N ARG A 103 8.91 -11.11 -11.65
CA ARG A 103 9.44 -10.04 -12.52
C ARG A 103 8.85 -10.04 -13.94
N ARG A 104 8.55 -11.22 -14.51
CA ARG A 104 7.99 -11.33 -15.86
C ARG A 104 6.53 -10.85 -15.91
N VAL A 105 5.80 -11.07 -14.82
CA VAL A 105 4.40 -10.62 -14.65
C VAL A 105 4.37 -9.12 -14.38
N LEU A 106 5.25 -8.63 -13.50
CA LEU A 106 5.34 -7.20 -13.15
C LEU A 106 5.81 -6.34 -14.33
N GLY A 107 6.74 -6.86 -15.13
CA GLY A 107 7.40 -6.10 -16.19
C GLY A 107 8.15 -4.89 -15.62
N LYS A 108 8.18 -3.80 -16.38
CA LYS A 108 8.77 -2.53 -15.93
C LYS A 108 7.74 -1.75 -15.10
N LEU A 109 8.17 -1.27 -13.93
CA LEU A 109 7.45 -0.27 -13.14
C LEU A 109 8.07 1.12 -13.37
N SER A 110 7.25 2.17 -13.38
CA SER A 110 7.65 3.57 -13.60
C SER A 110 8.25 4.24 -12.36
N TYR A 111 8.12 3.61 -11.19
CA TYR A 111 8.56 4.10 -9.89
C TYR A 111 9.44 3.07 -9.18
N GLU A 112 10.12 3.52 -8.13
CA GLU A 112 10.97 2.68 -7.31
C GLU A 112 10.15 1.80 -6.35
N VAL A 113 10.48 0.51 -6.30
CA VAL A 113 9.96 -0.41 -5.29
C VAL A 113 11.12 -0.89 -4.44
N GLU A 114 11.13 -0.54 -3.17
CA GLU A 114 12.08 -1.04 -2.19
C GLU A 114 11.51 -2.29 -1.52
N LEU A 115 12.33 -3.34 -1.41
CA LEU A 115 11.96 -4.58 -0.73
C LEU A 115 12.79 -4.72 0.55
N VAL A 116 12.11 -4.92 1.67
CA VAL A 116 12.74 -5.02 2.99
C VAL A 116 12.31 -6.33 3.65
N GLU A 117 13.25 -7.25 3.76
CA GLU A 117 13.06 -8.50 4.48
C GLU A 117 13.34 -8.31 5.97
N LEU A 118 12.39 -8.75 6.78
CA LEU A 118 12.45 -8.69 8.24
C LEU A 118 12.37 -10.09 8.84
N THR A 119 12.82 -10.19 10.09
CA THR A 119 12.76 -11.37 10.94
C THR A 119 12.15 -11.01 12.29
N PRO A 120 11.58 -11.98 13.04
CA PRO A 120 11.07 -11.71 14.38
C PRO A 120 12.05 -10.92 15.24
N GLY A 121 11.56 -9.83 15.84
CA GLY A 121 12.34 -8.87 16.60
C GLY A 121 12.84 -7.67 15.79
N ASP A 122 12.78 -7.66 14.46
CA ASP A 122 13.22 -6.46 13.74
C ASP A 122 12.28 -5.28 13.98
N THR A 123 12.85 -4.08 14.13
CA THR A 123 12.13 -2.83 14.26
C THR A 123 12.35 -1.88 13.09
N VAL A 124 11.27 -1.18 12.76
CA VAL A 124 11.20 -0.13 11.75
C VAL A 124 10.81 1.16 12.47
N GLU A 125 11.80 2.01 12.70
CA GLU A 125 11.64 3.27 13.45
C GLU A 125 10.95 4.35 12.61
N ARG A 126 10.05 5.10 13.25
CA ARG A 126 9.29 6.21 12.65
C ARG A 126 9.30 7.42 13.60
N ASP A 127 8.82 8.56 13.10
CA ASP A 127 8.64 9.71 13.97
C ASP A 127 7.42 9.48 14.90
N GLY A 128 7.66 9.52 16.21
CA GLY A 128 6.63 9.31 17.22
C GLY A 128 6.11 7.87 17.41
N TYR A 129 6.56 6.88 16.63
CA TYR A 129 6.21 5.46 16.84
C TYR A 129 7.26 4.51 16.23
N ARG A 130 7.08 3.21 16.42
CA ARG A 130 7.82 2.16 15.71
C ARG A 130 6.90 1.02 15.30
N LEU A 131 7.27 0.31 14.25
CA LEU A 131 6.73 -1.01 13.94
C LEU A 131 7.76 -2.05 14.38
N ALA A 132 7.33 -3.06 15.11
CA ALA A 132 8.18 -4.15 15.57
C ALA A 132 7.57 -5.49 15.17
N THR A 133 8.39 -6.39 14.65
CA THR A 133 7.94 -7.71 14.20
C THR A 133 8.12 -8.75 15.30
N PHE A 134 7.29 -9.78 15.31
CA PHE A 134 7.39 -10.92 16.23
C PHE A 134 7.07 -12.23 15.50
N GLY A 135 7.49 -13.36 16.08
CA GLY A 135 7.23 -14.67 15.50
C GLY A 135 5.79 -15.10 15.74
N VAL A 136 5.25 -15.82 14.76
CA VAL A 136 3.93 -16.45 14.84
C VAL A 136 4.05 -17.93 14.51
N ARG A 137 3.06 -18.71 14.94
CA ARG A 137 3.08 -20.16 14.76
C ARG A 137 2.29 -20.52 13.50
N HIS A 138 2.97 -20.54 12.37
CA HIS A 138 2.37 -20.89 11.09
C HIS A 138 3.31 -21.75 10.23
N GLY A 139 2.77 -22.45 9.22
CA GLY A 139 3.51 -23.48 8.47
C GLY A 139 4.60 -22.96 7.53
N VAL A 140 4.69 -21.64 7.38
CA VAL A 140 5.63 -20.93 6.50
C VAL A 140 6.32 -19.80 7.25
N SER A 141 7.30 -19.14 6.63
CA SER A 141 7.90 -17.93 7.20
C SER A 141 6.85 -16.84 7.31
N ALA A 142 6.50 -16.48 8.55
CA ALA A 142 5.43 -15.55 8.88
C ALA A 142 5.84 -14.60 10.01
N LEU A 143 5.27 -13.40 10.01
CA LEU A 143 5.51 -12.32 10.97
C LEU A 143 4.19 -11.74 11.47
N GLY A 144 4.15 -11.49 12.78
CA GLY A 144 3.22 -10.54 13.37
C GLY A 144 3.84 -9.13 13.45
N TRP A 145 2.99 -8.11 13.56
CA TRP A 145 3.37 -6.70 13.58
C TRP A 145 2.80 -5.98 14.80
N SER A 146 3.64 -5.22 15.49
CA SER A 146 3.27 -4.34 16.60
C SER A 146 3.55 -2.88 16.23
N LEU A 147 2.50 -2.08 16.07
CA LEU A 147 2.60 -0.61 16.01
C LEU A 147 2.59 -0.07 17.43
N ILE A 148 3.69 0.56 17.83
CA ILE A 148 3.89 1.06 19.19
C ILE A 148 4.20 2.55 19.12
N GLU A 149 3.24 3.40 19.51
CA GLU A 149 3.50 4.82 19.67
C GLU A 149 4.39 5.10 20.87
N ARG A 150 5.23 6.13 20.76
CA ARG A 150 6.03 6.63 21.88
C ARG A 150 5.13 7.18 22.98
N LEU A 151 5.71 7.35 24.17
CA LEU A 151 5.08 8.06 25.26
C LEU A 151 4.54 9.41 24.78
N ARG A 152 3.28 9.65 25.12
CA ARG A 152 2.61 10.91 24.80
C ARG A 152 2.81 11.86 25.97
N PRO A 153 2.97 13.16 25.71
CA PRO A 153 2.97 14.15 26.77
C PRO A 153 1.69 14.04 27.60
N GLY A 154 1.80 14.43 28.87
CA GLY A 154 0.66 14.53 29.76
C GLY A 154 -0.43 15.45 29.22
N ARG A 155 -1.57 15.45 29.91
CA ARG A 155 -2.61 16.43 29.61
C ARG A 155 -2.07 17.82 29.92
N PHE A 156 -2.26 18.76 28.99
CA PHE A 156 -1.92 20.16 29.20
C PHE A 156 -2.85 20.78 30.24
N ASP A 157 -2.26 21.40 31.25
CA ASP A 157 -2.95 22.16 32.26
C ASP A 157 -2.99 23.64 31.84
N VAL A 158 -4.16 24.05 31.35
CA VAL A 158 -4.40 25.40 30.87
C VAL A 158 -4.30 26.41 32.02
N GLU A 159 -4.82 26.07 33.19
CA GLU A 159 -4.83 26.96 34.36
C GLU A 159 -3.41 27.17 34.90
N ALA A 160 -2.62 26.10 34.99
CA ALA A 160 -1.21 26.18 35.40
C ALA A 160 -0.36 26.99 34.42
N ALA A 161 -0.66 26.93 33.12
CA ALA A 161 0.01 27.71 32.09
C ALA A 161 -0.39 29.20 32.13
N ASP A 162 -1.68 29.49 32.32
CA ASP A 162 -2.20 30.86 32.46
C ASP A 162 -1.66 31.54 33.71
N ALA A 163 -1.59 30.83 34.85
CA ALA A 163 -0.99 31.33 36.08
C ALA A 163 0.50 31.69 35.93
N ARG A 164 1.18 31.13 34.93
CA ARG A 164 2.59 31.40 34.59
C ARG A 164 2.76 32.40 33.44
N GLY A 165 1.66 32.99 32.96
CA GLY A 165 1.67 33.95 31.86
C GLY A 165 1.99 33.34 30.50
N VAL A 166 1.88 32.01 30.34
CA VAL A 166 2.22 31.34 29.08
C VAL A 166 1.16 31.63 28.01
N PRO A 167 1.50 32.40 26.94
CA PRO A 167 0.52 32.73 25.92
C PRO A 167 0.14 31.49 25.09
N PRO A 168 -1.09 31.41 24.56
CA PRO A 168 -1.55 30.27 23.75
C PRO A 168 -0.61 29.89 22.60
N THR A 169 0.06 30.88 22.00
CA THR A 169 1.02 30.70 20.89
C THR A 169 2.26 29.89 21.27
N LEU A 170 2.64 29.87 22.56
CA LEU A 170 3.83 29.16 23.05
C LEU A 170 3.51 27.79 23.67
N ARG A 171 2.24 27.51 23.99
CA ARG A 171 1.82 26.25 24.64
C ARG A 171 2.18 25.01 23.82
N GLY A 172 2.13 25.11 22.48
CA GLY A 172 2.51 24.01 21.59
C GLY A 172 3.98 23.59 21.72
N ARG A 173 4.87 24.51 22.10
CA ARG A 173 6.30 24.22 22.35
C ARG A 173 6.46 23.41 23.63
N LEU A 174 5.81 23.83 24.72
CA LEU A 174 5.76 23.07 25.98
C LEU A 174 5.16 21.69 25.76
N GLN A 175 4.09 21.57 24.97
CA GLN A 175 3.49 20.27 24.62
C GLN A 175 4.47 19.33 23.89
N ARG A 176 5.45 19.87 23.15
CA ARG A 176 6.52 19.10 22.50
C ARG A 176 7.73 18.83 23.39
N GLY A 177 7.67 19.23 24.65
CA GLY A 177 8.77 19.06 25.60
C GLY A 177 9.84 20.15 25.52
N GLU A 178 9.60 21.23 24.77
CA GLU A 178 10.53 22.37 24.71
C GLU A 178 10.31 23.29 25.91
N GLN A 179 11.40 23.75 26.54
CA GLN A 179 11.33 24.87 27.49
C GLN A 179 11.12 26.18 26.75
N ILE A 180 10.37 27.10 27.36
CA ILE A 180 10.12 28.43 26.80
C ILE A 180 10.51 29.52 27.79
N SER A 181 10.78 30.73 27.28
CA SER A 181 10.93 31.91 28.12
C SER A 181 9.71 32.82 27.98
N VAL A 182 9.17 33.27 29.11
CA VAL A 182 8.04 34.19 29.23
C VAL A 182 8.42 35.24 30.27
N ASP A 183 8.41 36.52 29.89
CA ASP A 183 8.74 37.65 30.78
C ASP A 183 10.06 37.48 31.57
N GLY A 184 11.08 36.92 30.91
CA GLY A 184 12.40 36.66 31.52
C GLY A 184 12.45 35.45 32.45
N ARG A 185 11.34 34.70 32.62
CA ARG A 185 11.28 33.43 33.37
C ARG A 185 11.30 32.26 32.40
N THR A 186 11.95 31.17 32.80
CA THR A 186 11.92 29.91 32.04
C THR A 186 10.79 29.06 32.58
N VAL A 187 9.92 28.55 31.69
CA VAL A 187 8.85 27.61 32.03
C VAL A 187 9.18 26.27 31.40
N ALA A 188 9.22 25.22 32.23
CA ALA A 188 9.44 23.85 31.80
C ALA A 188 8.13 23.12 31.47
N PRO A 189 8.15 22.13 30.56
CA PRO A 189 6.98 21.32 30.22
C PRO A 189 6.28 20.70 31.44
N ASP A 190 7.06 20.15 32.38
CA ASP A 190 6.55 19.43 33.55
C ASP A 190 5.78 20.33 34.54
N GLU A 191 5.90 21.65 34.41
CA GLU A 191 5.16 22.61 35.22
C GLU A 191 3.72 22.82 34.74
N VAL A 192 3.43 22.46 33.49
CA VAL A 192 2.13 22.67 32.84
C VAL A 192 1.58 21.39 32.17
N LEU A 193 2.31 20.28 32.26
CA LEU A 193 1.90 18.97 31.75
C LEU A 193 1.75 18.01 32.92
N GLY A 194 0.67 17.23 32.91
CA GLY A 194 0.53 16.09 33.82
C GLY A 194 1.51 14.95 33.50
N ALA A 195 1.38 13.83 34.22
CA ALA A 195 2.19 12.64 33.97
C ALA A 195 2.10 12.17 32.51
N SER A 196 3.23 11.71 31.96
CA SER A 196 3.29 11.15 30.60
C SER A 196 2.32 9.99 30.47
N ARG A 197 1.69 9.89 29.30
CA ARG A 197 0.71 8.85 29.00
C ARG A 197 1.33 7.83 28.07
N ALA A 198 0.97 6.57 28.26
CA ALA A 198 1.38 5.54 27.32
C ALA A 198 0.91 5.88 25.89
N GLY A 199 1.79 5.62 24.92
CA GLY A 199 1.42 5.62 23.51
C GLY A 199 0.43 4.50 23.22
N ARG A 200 -0.33 4.62 22.12
CA ARG A 200 -1.20 3.53 21.68
C ARG A 200 -0.38 2.36 21.14
N LYS A 201 -0.85 1.14 21.37
CA LYS A 201 -0.27 -0.10 20.86
C LYS A 201 -1.33 -0.89 20.09
N LEU A 202 -1.02 -1.24 18.85
CA LEU A 202 -1.85 -2.08 18.00
C LEU A 202 -1.04 -3.27 17.50
N VAL A 203 -1.62 -4.46 17.58
CA VAL A 203 -0.99 -5.71 17.18
C VAL A 203 -1.78 -6.37 16.05
N VAL A 204 -1.11 -6.83 15.01
CA VAL A 204 -1.66 -7.60 13.88
C VAL A 204 -0.87 -8.91 13.80
N THR A 205 -1.52 -10.06 13.91
CA THR A 205 -0.80 -11.35 13.92
C THR A 205 -0.56 -11.92 12.53
N GLY A 206 -1.47 -11.68 11.58
CA GLY A 206 -1.62 -12.58 10.43
C GLY A 206 -2.11 -13.96 10.87
N ASP A 207 -1.85 -14.97 10.05
CA ASP A 207 -2.23 -16.35 10.32
C ASP A 207 -1.31 -16.98 11.37
N THR A 208 -1.90 -17.65 12.36
CA THR A 208 -1.20 -18.29 13.46
C THR A 208 -2.09 -19.24 14.24
N ALA A 209 -1.52 -20.38 14.63
CA ALA A 209 -1.97 -21.16 15.77
C ALA A 209 -1.66 -20.44 17.10
N PRO A 210 -2.24 -20.89 18.23
CA PRO A 210 -1.89 -20.36 19.55
C PRO A 210 -0.37 -20.36 19.79
N SER A 211 0.14 -19.23 20.29
CA SER A 211 1.58 -18.96 20.42
C SER A 211 1.88 -18.02 21.59
N ASP A 212 2.86 -18.39 22.42
CA ASP A 212 3.35 -17.56 23.52
C ASP A 212 3.91 -16.22 23.02
N GLU A 213 4.52 -16.19 21.83
CA GLU A 213 5.03 -14.94 21.24
C GLU A 213 3.91 -13.97 20.89
N VAL A 214 2.74 -14.48 20.47
CA VAL A 214 1.54 -13.67 20.23
C VAL A 214 1.02 -13.10 21.54
N VAL A 215 0.97 -13.91 22.60
CA VAL A 215 0.57 -13.45 23.95
C VAL A 215 1.51 -12.36 24.47
N GLU A 216 2.82 -12.56 24.33
CA GLU A 216 3.83 -11.56 24.71
C GLU A 216 3.71 -10.26 23.89
N ALA A 217 3.49 -10.36 22.57
CA ALA A 217 3.31 -9.20 21.71
C ALA A 217 2.00 -8.46 22.01
N ALA A 218 0.92 -9.17 22.29
CA ALA A 218 -0.40 -8.62 22.62
C ALA A 218 -0.48 -7.98 24.01
N TRP A 219 0.51 -8.18 24.87
CA TRP A 219 0.56 -7.58 26.21
C TRP A 219 0.35 -6.07 26.16
N GLU A 220 -0.68 -5.58 26.87
CA GLU A 220 -1.09 -4.15 26.91
C GLU A 220 -1.32 -3.52 25.51
N ALA A 221 -1.66 -4.32 24.51
CA ALA A 221 -2.20 -3.79 23.26
C ALA A 221 -3.56 -3.12 23.52
N ASP A 222 -3.78 -1.93 22.95
CA ASP A 222 -5.11 -1.31 22.95
C ASP A 222 -6.03 -2.01 21.93
N VAL A 223 -5.45 -2.53 20.85
CA VAL A 223 -6.14 -3.33 19.83
C VAL A 223 -5.28 -4.52 19.42
N LEU A 224 -5.88 -5.71 19.43
CA LEU A 224 -5.33 -6.93 18.83
C LEU A 224 -6.21 -7.31 17.63
N VAL A 225 -5.61 -7.36 16.45
CA VAL A 225 -6.19 -7.92 15.23
C VAL A 225 -5.56 -9.30 15.02
N THR A 226 -6.33 -10.34 15.28
CA THR A 226 -5.90 -11.74 15.15
C THR A 226 -6.90 -12.52 14.33
N GLU A 227 -6.42 -13.58 13.67
CA GLU A 227 -7.33 -14.52 13.00
C GLU A 227 -8.19 -15.30 14.01
N ALA A 228 -9.31 -15.78 13.50
CA ALA A 228 -10.23 -16.67 14.20
C ALA A 228 -10.88 -17.57 13.15
N THR A 229 -10.04 -18.31 12.43
CA THR A 229 -10.43 -19.06 11.22
C THR A 229 -11.52 -20.10 11.51
N PHE A 230 -11.47 -20.69 12.71
CA PHE A 230 -12.34 -21.79 13.10
C PHE A 230 -13.25 -21.46 14.30
N ALA A 231 -14.41 -22.12 14.35
CA ALA A 231 -15.21 -22.20 15.57
C ALA A 231 -14.55 -23.16 16.58
N ASP A 232 -14.97 -23.12 17.85
CA ASP A 232 -14.37 -23.98 18.88
C ASP A 232 -14.54 -25.48 18.63
N GLU A 233 -15.63 -25.83 17.94
CA GLU A 233 -15.96 -27.18 17.50
C GLU A 233 -14.93 -27.76 16.53
N ASP A 234 -14.25 -26.90 15.77
CA ASP A 234 -13.24 -27.26 14.76
C ASP A 234 -11.80 -27.13 15.31
N ARG A 235 -11.61 -27.17 16.64
CA ARG A 235 -10.29 -26.96 17.28
C ARG A 235 -9.20 -27.90 16.76
N GLU A 236 -9.54 -29.16 16.48
CA GLU A 236 -8.57 -30.12 15.92
C GLU A 236 -8.08 -29.67 14.54
N ARG A 237 -9.01 -29.24 13.67
CA ARG A 237 -8.68 -28.75 12.34
C ARG A 237 -7.89 -27.44 12.37
N ALA A 238 -8.20 -26.55 13.31
CA ALA A 238 -7.40 -25.36 13.56
C ALA A 238 -5.94 -25.72 13.88
N ALA A 239 -5.72 -26.70 14.76
CA ALA A 239 -4.38 -27.15 15.12
C ALA A 239 -3.64 -27.80 13.94
N GLU A 240 -4.32 -28.65 13.15
CA GLU A 240 -3.74 -29.32 11.98
C GLU A 240 -3.27 -28.34 10.91
N THR A 241 -4.04 -27.26 10.72
CA THR A 241 -3.79 -26.25 9.68
C THR A 241 -2.99 -25.06 10.20
N LEU A 242 -2.54 -25.09 11.47
CA LEU A 242 -1.78 -24.04 12.13
C LEU A 242 -2.50 -22.68 12.15
N HIS A 243 -3.78 -22.74 12.52
CA HIS A 243 -4.70 -21.64 12.75
C HIS A 243 -5.28 -21.72 14.18
N GLN A 244 -6.16 -20.77 14.54
CA GLN A 244 -6.78 -20.74 15.86
C GLN A 244 -8.31 -20.62 15.80
N THR A 245 -8.95 -21.04 16.90
CA THR A 245 -10.40 -20.86 17.09
C THR A 245 -10.72 -19.46 17.61
N ALA A 246 -11.98 -19.02 17.44
CA ALA A 246 -12.47 -17.77 18.02
C ALA A 246 -12.30 -17.70 19.56
N THR A 247 -12.44 -18.84 20.25
CA THR A 247 -12.22 -18.92 21.70
C THR A 247 -10.75 -18.67 22.03
N GLN A 248 -9.83 -19.34 21.33
CA GLN A 248 -8.39 -19.18 21.53
C GLN A 248 -7.95 -17.73 21.27
N ALA A 249 -8.45 -17.12 20.20
CA ALA A 249 -8.21 -15.71 19.89
C ALA A 249 -8.68 -14.77 21.02
N ALA A 250 -9.82 -15.07 21.65
CA ALA A 250 -10.37 -14.29 22.75
C ALA A 250 -9.65 -14.53 24.10
N GLU A 251 -8.86 -15.58 24.21
CA GLU A 251 -8.07 -15.92 25.41
C GLU A 251 -6.71 -15.22 25.42
N VAL A 252 -6.13 -14.88 24.26
CA VAL A 252 -4.83 -14.20 24.14
C VAL A 252 -4.69 -12.99 25.08
N PRO A 253 -5.65 -12.03 25.17
CA PRO A 253 -5.49 -10.89 26.09
C PRO A 253 -5.64 -11.26 27.58
N ARG A 254 -6.23 -12.44 27.88
CA ARG A 254 -6.51 -12.93 29.23
C ARG A 254 -5.41 -13.83 29.78
N GLU A 255 -4.60 -14.44 28.90
CA GLU A 255 -3.41 -15.20 29.25
C GLU A 255 -2.33 -14.27 29.82
N ARG A 256 -2.61 -13.74 31.02
CA ARG A 256 -1.63 -13.06 31.85
C ARG A 256 -0.51 -14.04 32.10
N ARG A 257 0.69 -13.68 31.65
CA ARG A 257 1.89 -14.39 32.09
C ARG A 257 1.98 -14.33 33.61
N SER A 258 2.36 -15.46 34.18
CA SER A 258 2.75 -15.64 35.58
C SER A 258 3.68 -14.52 36.07
N GLU A 259 3.46 -14.13 37.32
CA GLU A 259 4.17 -13.09 38.06
C GLU A 259 5.69 -13.13 37.82
N GLY A 260 6.28 -12.01 37.38
CA GLY A 260 7.74 -11.83 37.46
C GLY A 260 8.40 -10.98 36.37
N LEU A 261 7.79 -10.81 35.20
CA LEU A 261 8.42 -10.10 34.08
C LEU A 261 7.63 -8.84 33.72
N ARG A 262 7.89 -7.72 34.41
CA ARG A 262 7.50 -6.39 33.93
C ARG A 262 8.29 -6.09 32.66
N ARG A 263 7.81 -6.56 31.51
CA ARG A 263 8.31 -6.09 30.23
C ARG A 263 7.71 -4.70 29.95
N ASP A 264 8.54 -3.80 29.45
CA ASP A 264 8.08 -2.52 28.92
C ASP A 264 6.95 -2.77 27.89
N ARG A 265 5.91 -1.93 27.88
CA ARG A 265 4.76 -2.02 26.95
C ARG A 265 5.21 -2.08 25.48
N GLY A 266 6.36 -1.47 25.20
CA GLY A 266 6.99 -1.49 23.89
C GLY A 266 7.94 -2.67 23.63
N ALA A 267 8.21 -3.54 24.60
CA ALA A 267 9.10 -4.67 24.41
C ALA A 267 8.47 -5.69 23.45
N VAL A 268 9.19 -6.00 22.39
CA VAL A 268 8.89 -7.10 21.48
C VAL A 268 10.05 -8.09 21.57
N PRO A 269 9.79 -9.42 21.63
CA PRO A 269 10.86 -10.41 21.77
C PRO A 269 11.91 -10.25 20.67
N GLY A 270 13.19 -10.26 21.05
CA GLY A 270 14.30 -10.26 20.08
C GLY A 270 14.60 -8.93 19.38
N ALA A 271 14.08 -7.79 19.87
CA ALA A 271 14.20 -6.46 19.26
C ALA A 271 15.62 -6.13 18.69
N ARG A 272 15.77 -6.00 17.36
CA ARG A 272 16.99 -5.57 16.65
C ARG A 272 16.64 -4.56 15.54
N ARG A 273 17.61 -3.72 15.14
CA ARG A 273 17.42 -2.84 13.97
C ARG A 273 17.54 -3.68 12.69
N ALA A 274 16.58 -3.54 11.78
CA ALA A 274 16.58 -4.25 10.50
C ALA A 274 17.88 -3.99 9.70
N ALA A 275 18.51 -5.06 9.22
CA ALA A 275 19.88 -5.02 8.68
C ALA A 275 20.01 -5.12 7.15
N THR A 276 18.92 -5.15 6.37
CA THR A 276 19.06 -5.32 4.91
C THR A 276 17.99 -4.56 4.14
N ARG A 277 18.42 -3.57 3.35
CA ARG A 277 17.61 -2.86 2.37
C ARG A 277 18.07 -3.27 0.98
N GLN A 278 17.16 -3.73 0.13
CA GLN A 278 17.47 -4.02 -1.27
C GLN A 278 16.47 -3.29 -2.16
N GLY A 279 16.96 -2.31 -2.91
CA GLY A 279 16.16 -1.62 -3.91
C GLY A 279 15.94 -2.51 -5.12
N TRP A 280 14.69 -2.71 -5.52
CA TRP A 280 14.37 -3.30 -6.81
C TRP A 280 14.21 -2.16 -7.83
N ARG A 281 15.23 -1.99 -8.67
CA ARG A 281 15.11 -1.25 -9.92
C ARG A 281 15.09 -2.29 -11.02
N GLY A 282 13.99 -2.41 -11.76
CA GLY A 282 13.97 -3.21 -12.99
C GLY A 282 15.21 -2.90 -13.82
N ALA A 283 15.88 -3.93 -14.34
CA ALA A 283 17.25 -3.83 -14.87
C ALA A 283 17.47 -2.62 -15.79
N PRO A 284 18.57 -1.86 -15.63
CA PRO A 284 18.96 -0.86 -16.62
C PRO A 284 19.36 -1.56 -17.93
N PRO A 285 19.25 -0.90 -19.10
CA PRO A 285 19.54 -1.54 -20.37
C PRO A 285 21.00 -1.99 -20.41
N ARG A 286 21.25 -3.29 -20.56
CA ARG A 286 22.57 -3.79 -20.97
C ARG A 286 22.81 -3.31 -22.39
N GLY A 287 23.99 -2.73 -22.61
CA GLY A 287 24.39 -2.03 -23.84
C GLY A 287 23.94 -2.73 -25.11
N ARG A 288 23.34 -1.95 -26.02
CA ARG A 288 22.95 -2.40 -27.36
C ARG A 288 24.20 -2.80 -28.14
N PRO A 289 24.31 -4.03 -28.67
CA PRO A 289 25.03 -4.21 -29.92
C PRO A 289 24.25 -3.43 -30.99
N ARG A 290 24.95 -2.59 -31.76
CA ARG A 290 24.39 -1.85 -32.90
C ARG A 290 23.68 -2.84 -33.84
N ILE A 291 22.35 -2.79 -33.88
CA ILE A 291 21.56 -3.23 -35.01
C ILE A 291 20.81 -1.99 -35.48
N ILE A 292 21.12 -1.56 -36.71
CA ILE A 292 20.43 -0.49 -37.41
C ILE A 292 19.03 -1.01 -37.74
N GLY A 293 18.00 -0.45 -37.10
CA GLY A 293 16.60 -0.82 -37.30
C GLY A 293 15.67 0.21 -36.65
N ARG A 294 14.96 0.94 -37.51
CA ARG A 294 14.07 2.09 -37.35
C ARG A 294 13.09 2.03 -36.14
N ALA A 295 12.86 3.18 -35.50
CA ALA A 295 11.94 3.37 -34.37
C ALA A 295 10.48 3.04 -34.72
N MET A 296 9.75 2.40 -33.80
CA MET A 296 8.29 2.30 -33.84
C MET A 296 7.71 3.61 -33.30
N SER A 297 7.02 4.37 -34.14
CA SER A 297 6.29 5.58 -33.77
C SER A 297 4.99 5.23 -33.05
N GLU A 298 4.66 5.93 -31.97
CA GLU A 298 3.32 5.92 -31.36
C GLU A 298 2.30 6.35 -32.42
N MET A 299 1.20 5.59 -32.56
CA MET A 299 0.12 5.85 -33.50
C MET A 299 -1.02 6.56 -32.74
N VAL A 300 -1.60 7.60 -33.34
CA VAL A 300 -2.65 8.46 -32.77
C VAL A 300 -3.82 8.60 -33.73
N HIS A 301 -4.98 8.95 -33.22
CA HIS A 301 -6.23 9.02 -33.98
C HIS A 301 -6.31 10.25 -34.87
N ALA A 302 -6.47 10.04 -36.18
CA ALA A 302 -6.57 11.09 -37.20
C ALA A 302 -8.02 11.36 -37.64
N ALA A 303 -8.83 10.31 -37.85
CA ALA A 303 -10.20 10.40 -38.33
C ALA A 303 -11.02 9.13 -37.98
N VAL A 304 -12.34 9.23 -38.06
CA VAL A 304 -13.29 8.10 -37.96
C VAL A 304 -14.08 8.05 -39.26
N ALA A 305 -14.10 6.88 -39.91
CA ALA A 305 -14.96 6.59 -41.05
C ALA A 305 -16.26 5.92 -40.57
N ALA A 306 -17.39 6.18 -41.23
CA ALA A 306 -18.69 5.59 -40.91
C ALA A 306 -18.77 4.09 -41.27
N ASP A 307 -18.00 3.65 -42.27
CA ASP A 307 -17.87 2.24 -42.66
C ASP A 307 -16.48 1.89 -43.22
N ALA A 308 -16.29 0.61 -43.54
CA ALA A 308 -15.02 0.10 -44.05
C ALA A 308 -14.65 0.63 -45.45
N SER A 309 -15.64 1.00 -46.29
CA SER A 309 -15.40 1.55 -47.62
C SER A 309 -14.83 2.95 -47.52
N GLU A 310 -15.42 3.80 -46.68
CA GLU A 310 -14.92 5.14 -46.40
C GLU A 310 -13.54 5.10 -45.72
N ALA A 311 -13.29 4.12 -44.85
CA ALA A 311 -11.98 3.91 -44.23
C ALA A 311 -10.88 3.59 -45.27
N GLU A 312 -11.21 2.79 -46.29
CA GLU A 312 -10.28 2.46 -47.39
C GLU A 312 -9.96 3.68 -48.25
N GLU A 313 -10.95 4.53 -48.56
CA GLU A 313 -10.74 5.79 -49.30
C GLU A 313 -9.79 6.73 -48.56
N ILE A 314 -10.00 6.91 -47.25
CA ILE A 314 -9.12 7.73 -46.42
C ILE A 314 -7.70 7.13 -46.35
N GLN A 315 -7.55 5.81 -46.30
CA GLN A 315 -6.24 5.17 -46.39
C GLN A 315 -5.53 5.41 -47.72
N GLU A 316 -6.27 5.47 -48.84
CA GLU A 316 -5.69 5.81 -50.14
C GLU A 316 -5.20 7.26 -50.20
N ILE A 317 -5.97 8.20 -49.65
CA ILE A 317 -5.57 9.60 -49.50
C ILE A 317 -4.26 9.72 -48.71
N LEU A 318 -4.19 9.08 -47.53
CA LEU A 318 -2.99 9.10 -46.69
C LEU A 318 -1.79 8.42 -47.35
N ARG A 319 -2.02 7.32 -48.09
CA ARG A 319 -0.98 6.63 -48.85
C ARG A 319 -0.43 7.49 -49.98
N ALA A 320 -1.27 8.27 -50.66
CA ALA A 320 -0.87 9.17 -51.75
C ALA A 320 0.12 10.25 -51.28
N VAL A 321 0.00 10.70 -50.02
CA VAL A 321 0.92 11.67 -49.39
C VAL A 321 2.04 11.01 -48.57
N GLY A 322 2.16 9.68 -48.61
CA GLY A 322 3.25 8.93 -47.98
C GLY A 322 3.12 8.76 -46.46
N ILE A 323 1.90 8.91 -45.91
CA ILE A 323 1.62 8.74 -44.48
C ILE A 323 1.19 7.28 -44.24
N ALA A 324 1.84 6.62 -43.29
CA ALA A 324 1.44 5.28 -42.85
C ALA A 324 0.21 5.38 -41.95
N SER A 325 -0.77 4.49 -42.13
CA SER A 325 -1.97 4.44 -41.30
C SER A 325 -2.34 3.02 -40.87
N THR A 326 -3.18 2.88 -39.85
CA THR A 326 -3.74 1.61 -39.34
C THR A 326 -5.22 1.80 -39.03
N LEU A 327 -6.03 0.77 -39.28
CA LEU A 327 -7.48 0.78 -39.01
C LEU A 327 -7.77 0.01 -37.73
N GLU A 328 -8.62 0.57 -36.86
CA GLU A 328 -9.14 -0.09 -35.67
C GLU A 328 -10.68 -0.02 -35.65
N PRO A 329 -11.38 -1.14 -35.39
CA PRO A 329 -12.84 -1.12 -35.28
C PRO A 329 -13.29 -0.46 -33.97
N GLU A 330 -14.31 0.40 -34.03
CA GLU A 330 -14.92 0.99 -32.83
C GLU A 330 -15.88 -0.01 -32.14
N VAL A 331 -15.99 0.09 -30.82
CA VAL A 331 -16.55 -0.98 -29.96
C VAL A 331 -18.07 -1.18 -30.15
N ASP A 332 -18.80 -0.19 -30.68
CA ASP A 332 -20.26 -0.19 -30.75
C ASP A 332 -20.87 0.38 -32.06
N ALA A 333 -20.09 0.52 -33.14
CA ALA A 333 -20.59 1.01 -34.45
C ALA A 333 -19.88 0.32 -35.63
N ASP A 334 -20.48 0.34 -36.83
CA ASP A 334 -19.81 -0.05 -38.10
C ASP A 334 -18.65 0.91 -38.47
N ALA A 335 -18.38 1.90 -37.62
CA ALA A 335 -17.35 2.91 -37.77
C ALA A 335 -15.93 2.36 -37.53
N VAL A 336 -14.97 2.93 -38.26
CA VAL A 336 -13.57 2.52 -38.26
C VAL A 336 -12.67 3.70 -37.93
N ALA A 337 -11.88 3.58 -36.86
CA ALA A 337 -10.88 4.53 -36.44
C ALA A 337 -9.61 4.43 -37.30
N ILE A 338 -9.08 5.58 -37.72
CA ILE A 338 -7.89 5.67 -38.57
C ILE A 338 -6.74 6.28 -37.77
N LEU A 339 -5.71 5.47 -37.52
CA LEU A 339 -4.54 5.84 -36.74
C LEU A 339 -3.35 6.17 -37.65
N VAL A 340 -2.57 7.20 -37.32
CA VAL A 340 -1.33 7.60 -38.01
C VAL A 340 -0.21 7.85 -36.99
N PRO A 341 1.09 7.80 -37.36
CA PRO A 341 2.17 8.22 -36.46
C PRO A 341 1.91 9.62 -35.89
N GLU A 342 2.17 9.85 -34.59
CA GLU A 342 1.96 11.16 -33.95
C GLU A 342 2.66 12.30 -34.71
N SER A 343 3.86 12.04 -35.24
CA SER A 343 4.62 13.00 -36.04
C SER A 343 3.96 13.41 -37.37
N ALA A 344 2.93 12.68 -37.81
CA ALA A 344 2.23 12.88 -39.07
C ALA A 344 0.76 13.33 -38.89
N LEU A 345 0.31 13.55 -37.65
CA LEU A 345 -1.10 13.84 -37.35
C LEU A 345 -1.64 15.06 -38.09
N GLU A 346 -0.93 16.19 -38.05
CA GLU A 346 -1.38 17.43 -38.72
C GLU A 346 -1.40 17.26 -40.24
N ALA A 347 -0.34 16.67 -40.82
CA ALA A 347 -0.29 16.41 -42.27
C ALA A 347 -1.36 15.40 -42.73
N ALA A 348 -1.75 14.46 -41.86
CA ALA A 348 -2.83 13.52 -42.13
C ALA A 348 -4.19 14.22 -42.16
N LYS A 349 -4.47 15.10 -41.20
CA LYS A 349 -5.71 15.88 -41.15
C LYS A 349 -5.86 16.78 -42.38
N ASP A 350 -4.79 17.50 -42.74
CA ASP A 350 -4.78 18.37 -43.93
C ASP A 350 -5.03 17.57 -45.22
N ALA A 351 -4.43 16.39 -45.34
CA ALA A 351 -4.61 15.52 -46.52
C ALA A 351 -6.04 15.01 -46.62
N ILE A 352 -6.63 14.58 -45.50
CA ILE A 352 -8.01 14.11 -45.43
C ILE A 352 -8.97 15.24 -45.83
N GLU A 353 -8.85 16.42 -45.22
CA GLU A 353 -9.71 17.58 -45.50
C GLU A 353 -9.59 18.09 -46.94
N SER A 354 -8.43 17.94 -47.58
CA SER A 354 -8.22 18.31 -48.98
C SER A 354 -8.66 17.25 -50.01
N GLY A 355 -8.80 16.00 -49.57
CA GLY A 355 -9.04 14.83 -50.42
C GLY A 355 -10.50 14.37 -50.46
N THR A 356 -11.31 14.75 -49.47
CA THR A 356 -12.77 14.54 -49.47
C THR A 356 -13.48 15.71 -50.14
N GLU A 357 -14.37 15.45 -51.11
CA GLU A 357 -15.20 16.50 -51.70
C GLU A 357 -16.17 17.08 -50.64
N PRO A 358 -16.59 18.37 -50.73
CA PRO A 358 -17.18 19.11 -49.61
C PRO A 358 -18.60 18.72 -49.13
N ASP A 359 -19.11 17.52 -49.41
CA ASP A 359 -20.51 17.16 -49.12
C ASP A 359 -20.76 16.03 -48.10
N ASP A 360 -19.73 15.40 -47.51
CA ASP A 360 -19.96 14.31 -46.53
C ASP A 360 -19.66 14.67 -45.05
N LEU A 361 -19.32 15.93 -44.74
CA LEU A 361 -19.34 16.42 -43.37
C LEU A 361 -20.75 16.90 -43.00
N VAL A 362 -21.63 15.96 -42.69
CA VAL A 362 -22.90 16.26 -42.00
C VAL A 362 -22.55 16.87 -40.64
N ALA A 363 -22.67 18.20 -40.58
CA ALA A 363 -22.77 18.94 -39.34
C ALA A 363 -23.99 18.46 -38.53
N GLU A 364 -23.78 18.36 -37.22
CA GLU A 364 -24.59 17.71 -36.19
C GLU A 364 -26.07 18.19 -36.08
N PRO A 365 -26.82 17.63 -35.11
CA PRO A 365 -26.81 18.30 -33.80
C PRO A 365 -26.43 17.44 -32.58
#